data_AF-A0A351SZ15-F1
#
_entry.id   AF-A0A351SZ15-F1
#
_cell.length_a   1.000
_cell.length_b   1.000
_cell.length_c   1.000
_cell.angle_alpha   90.00
_cell.angle_beta   90.00
_cell.angle_gamma   90.00
#
_symmetry.space_group_name_H-M   'P 1'
#
loop_
_entity.id
_entity.type
_entity.pdbx_description
1 polymer ?
#
loop_
_entity_poly.entity_id
_entity_poly.type
_entity_poly.pdbx_seq_one_letter_code
_entity_poly.pdbx_strand_id
1 'polypeptide(L)'
;MLELAIPVDIDRRGNTIVETNSGRELTAPGWPQDCEFQLVAFHPSSRSCEVVWIEQLAEDIANALELLNTAGIHRDANTDWYQRLVHYCNGVGLRRPPDSQD
;
A
#
# COMPACT_ATOMS: atom_id res chain seq x y z
N MET A 1 -7.59 4.51 5.85
CA MET A 1 -7.76 4.26 4.40
C MET A 1 -6.39 4.09 3.81
N LEU A 2 -6.26 3.22 2.81
CA LEU A 2 -5.05 3.03 2.03
C LEU A 2 -5.44 3.26 0.57
N GLU A 3 -4.85 4.25 -0.08
CA GLU A 3 -5.22 4.67 -1.43
C GLU A 3 -3.99 4.98 -2.27
N LEU A 4 -4.13 4.91 -3.60
CA LEU A 4 -3.13 5.41 -4.52
C LEU A 4 -3.31 6.93 -4.65
N ALA A 5 -2.21 7.68 -4.66
CA ALA A 5 -2.23 9.12 -4.83
C ALA A 5 -1.18 9.60 -5.83
N ILE A 6 -1.40 10.78 -6.40
CA ILE A 6 -0.47 11.49 -7.29
C ILE A 6 -0.22 12.90 -6.74
N PRO A 7 0.98 13.48 -6.92
CA PRO A 7 1.24 14.85 -6.51
C PRO A 7 0.54 15.82 -7.47
N VAL A 8 -0.13 16.84 -6.93
CA VAL A 8 -0.88 17.83 -7.72
C VAL A 8 -0.49 19.27 -7.43
N ASP A 9 0.01 19.58 -6.24
CA ASP A 9 0.44 20.94 -5.87
C ASP A 9 1.43 20.91 -4.68
N ILE A 10 1.90 22.09 -4.26
CA ILE A 10 2.70 22.30 -3.06
C ILE A 10 2.05 23.40 -2.20
N ASP A 11 1.83 23.11 -0.91
CA ASP A 11 1.24 24.08 0.01
C ASP A 11 2.21 25.22 0.38
N ARG A 12 1.70 26.23 1.09
CA ARG A 12 2.49 27.39 1.53
C ARG A 12 3.63 27.05 2.50
N ARG A 13 3.65 25.83 3.06
CA ARG A 13 4.67 25.32 3.97
C ARG A 13 5.67 24.42 3.25
N GLY A 14 5.53 24.24 1.93
CA GLY A 14 6.39 23.39 1.13
C GLY A 14 6.02 21.90 1.18
N ASN A 15 4.86 21.53 1.74
CA ASN A 15 4.40 20.14 1.72
C ASN A 15 3.75 19.83 0.39
N THR A 16 3.90 18.60 -0.11
CA THR A 16 3.20 18.15 -1.31
C THR A 16 1.71 17.98 -1.00
N ILE A 17 0.86 18.48 -1.89
CA ILE A 17 -0.57 18.15 -1.93
C ILE A 17 -0.74 17.06 -2.97
N VAL A 18 -1.48 16.02 -2.60
CA VAL A 18 -1.74 14.85 -3.43
C VAL A 18 -3.22 14.66 -3.65
N GLU A 19 -3.61 14.16 -4.82
CA GLU A 19 -4.97 13.70 -5.11
C GLU A 19 -4.99 12.17 -5.06
N THR A 20 -5.92 11.59 -4.29
CA THR A 20 -6.10 10.14 -4.22
C THR A 20 -7.02 9.62 -5.32
N ASN A 21 -7.00 8.32 -5.57
CA ASN A 21 -7.88 7.66 -6.55
C ASN A 21 -9.38 7.72 -6.19
N SER A 22 -9.74 8.18 -5.00
CA SER A 22 -11.12 8.52 -4.63
C SER A 22 -11.47 10.01 -4.84
N GLY A 23 -10.55 10.79 -5.40
CA GLY A 23 -10.72 12.22 -5.68
C GLY A 23 -10.54 13.12 -4.45
N ARG A 24 -9.80 12.64 -3.43
CA ARG A 24 -9.53 13.44 -2.22
C ARG A 24 -8.18 14.14 -2.33
N GLU A 25 -8.16 15.41 -1.96
CA GLU A 25 -6.92 16.15 -1.76
C GLU A 25 -6.42 16.02 -0.32
N LEU A 26 -5.13 15.66 -0.16
CA LEU A 26 -4.48 15.46 1.12
C LEU A 26 -3.08 16.09 1.11
N THR A 27 -2.62 16.54 2.27
CA THR A 27 -1.22 16.95 2.47
C THR A 27 -0.35 15.72 2.74
N ALA A 28 0.77 15.60 2.04
CA ALA A 28 1.80 14.57 2.20
C ALA A 28 3.16 15.22 2.50
N PRO A 29 3.49 15.48 3.77
CA PRO A 29 4.78 16.10 4.14
C PRO A 29 6.00 15.25 3.76
N GLY A 30 5.84 13.93 3.67
CA GLY A 30 6.90 12.98 3.34
C GLY A 30 6.92 12.52 1.88
N TRP A 31 6.31 13.29 0.96
CA TRP A 31 6.25 12.87 -0.44
C TRP A 31 7.65 12.80 -1.09
N PRO A 32 8.01 11.68 -1.75
CA PRO A 32 9.28 11.55 -2.44
C PRO A 32 9.35 12.44 -3.69
N GLN A 33 10.50 13.07 -3.91
CA GLN A 33 10.69 14.04 -4.99
C GLN A 33 10.62 13.41 -6.40
N ASP A 34 11.05 12.16 -6.54
CA ASP A 34 11.17 11.47 -7.84
C ASP A 34 10.11 10.38 -8.03
N CYS A 35 8.86 10.67 -7.64
CA CYS A 35 7.78 9.69 -7.73
C CYS A 35 6.50 10.29 -8.31
N GLU A 36 5.97 9.64 -9.34
CA GLU A 36 4.74 10.07 -10.03
C GLU A 36 3.46 9.66 -9.29
N PHE A 37 3.52 8.58 -8.50
CA PHE A 37 2.41 8.09 -7.70
C PHE A 37 2.91 7.27 -6.52
N GLN A 38 2.14 7.23 -5.43
CA GLN A 38 2.45 6.36 -4.31
C GLN A 38 1.20 5.96 -3.52
N LEU A 39 1.29 4.85 -2.78
CA LEU A 39 0.32 4.48 -1.76
C LEU A 39 0.41 5.43 -0.56
N VAL A 40 -0.76 5.87 -0.09
CA VAL A 40 -0.87 6.73 1.10
C VAL A 40 -1.85 6.13 2.10
N ALA A 41 -1.51 6.25 3.38
CA ALA A 41 -2.37 5.91 4.49
C ALA A 41 -2.89 7.17 5.19
N PHE A 42 -4.18 7.21 5.50
CA PHE A 42 -4.77 8.33 6.23
C PHE A 42 -6.06 7.94 6.96
N HIS A 43 -6.39 8.69 8.01
CA HIS A 43 -7.69 8.60 8.65
C HIS A 43 -8.75 9.33 7.79
N PRO A 44 -9.98 8.80 7.62
CA PRO A 44 -11.04 9.42 6.82
C PRO A 44 -11.30 10.90 7.09
N SER A 45 -11.20 11.33 8.35
CA SER A 45 -11.40 12.73 8.76
C SER A 45 -10.13 13.59 8.69
N SER A 46 -8.98 13.00 8.39
CA SER A 46 -7.71 13.70 8.25
C SER A 46 -7.63 14.43 6.92
N ARG A 47 -6.89 15.55 6.92
CA ARG A 47 -6.43 16.27 5.72
C ARG A 47 -4.98 15.99 5.38
N SER A 48 -4.30 15.20 6.20
CA SER A 48 -2.92 14.78 5.99
C SER A 48 -2.87 13.27 5.84
N CYS A 49 -1.88 12.80 5.08
CA CYS A 49 -1.59 11.40 4.89
C CYS A 49 -0.11 11.10 5.14
N GLU A 50 0.17 9.81 5.29
CA GLU A 50 1.50 9.24 5.36
C GLU A 50 1.78 8.45 4.09
N VAL A 51 3.01 8.57 3.58
CA VAL A 51 3.48 7.80 2.44
C VAL A 51 3.76 6.37 2.90
N VAL A 52 3.16 5.41 2.21
CA VAL A 52 3.36 3.97 2.44
C VAL A 52 4.29 3.42 1.39
N TRP A 53 5.49 3.04 1.83
CA TRP A 53 6.47 2.36 0.97
C TRP A 53 6.08 0.91 0.77
N ILE A 54 6.20 0.41 -0.46
CA ILE A 54 5.76 -0.95 -0.81
C ILE A 54 6.60 -1.99 -0.06
N GLU A 55 7.89 -1.74 0.09
CA GLU A 55 8.83 -2.58 0.83
C GLU A 55 8.42 -2.68 2.30
N GLN A 56 8.10 -1.55 2.92
CA GLN A 56 7.63 -1.51 4.31
C GLN A 56 6.26 -2.19 4.46
N LEU A 57 5.36 -1.97 3.52
CA LEU A 57 4.04 -2.59 3.53
C LEU A 57 4.13 -4.12 3.45
N ALA A 58 5.03 -4.65 2.63
CA ALA A 58 5.26 -6.09 2.54
C ALA A 58 5.77 -6.66 3.88
N GLU A 59 6.71 -5.97 4.53
CA GLU A 59 7.21 -6.34 5.86
C GLU A 59 6.12 -6.27 6.94
N ASP A 60 5.33 -5.20 6.95
CA ASP A 60 4.23 -5.02 7.90
C ASP A 60 3.18 -6.13 7.75
N ILE A 61 2.87 -6.54 6.51
CA ILE A 61 2.00 -7.69 6.24
C ILE A 61 2.62 -8.98 6.76
N ALA A 62 3.91 -9.22 6.52
CA ALA A 62 4.60 -10.42 7.02
C ALA A 62 4.54 -10.51 8.55
N ASN A 63 4.86 -9.41 9.23
CA ASN A 63 4.82 -9.31 10.69
C ASN A 63 3.41 -9.53 11.24
N ALA A 64 2.39 -8.95 10.60
CA ALA A 64 0.99 -9.16 10.98
C ALA A 64 0.56 -10.63 10.83
N LEU A 65 0.97 -11.30 9.74
CA LEU A 65 0.69 -12.72 9.51
C LEU A 65 1.38 -13.60 10.56
N GLU A 66 2.62 -13.29 10.93
CA GLU A 66 3.35 -14.00 11.99
C GLU A 66 2.62 -13.89 13.34
N LEU A 67 2.19 -12.68 13.72
CA LEU A 67 1.44 -12.45 14.95
C LEU A 67 0.11 -13.22 14.98
N LEU A 68 -0.61 -13.28 13.84
CA LEU A 68 -1.83 -14.08 13.73
C LEU A 68 -1.57 -15.57 13.93
N ASN A 69 -0.45 -16.07 13.38
CA ASN A 69 -0.03 -17.46 13.56
C ASN A 69 0.34 -17.76 15.02
N THR A 70 1.11 -16.88 15.66
CA THR A 70 1.47 -17.04 17.08
C THR A 70 0.25 -17.00 17.99
N ALA A 71 -0.75 -16.18 17.67
CA ALA A 71 -1.99 -16.07 18.43
C ALA A 71 -2.96 -17.26 18.21
N GLY A 72 -2.61 -18.23 17.35
CA GLY A 72 -3.46 -19.37 17.03
C GLY A 72 -4.74 -18.97 16.30
N ILE A 73 -4.78 -17.78 15.69
CA ILE A 73 -5.91 -17.28 14.89
C ILE A 73 -5.82 -17.93 13.49
N HIS A 74 -5.84 -19.26 13.47
CA HIS A 74 -5.87 -20.09 12.27
C HIS A 74 -7.30 -20.48 11.92
N ARG A 75 -8.20 -19.51 11.71
CA ARG A 75 -9.45 -19.83 11.01
C ARG A 75 -9.12 -19.99 9.53
N ASP A 76 -8.63 -21.18 9.22
CA ASP A 76 -8.23 -21.66 7.89
C ASP A 76 -7.13 -20.83 7.25
N ALA A 77 -5.87 -21.25 7.44
CA ALA A 77 -4.74 -20.82 6.61
C ALA A 77 -4.96 -21.05 5.10
N ASN A 78 -6.04 -21.74 4.72
CA ASN A 78 -6.50 -21.96 3.36
C ASN A 78 -7.54 -20.94 2.86
N THR A 79 -7.87 -19.91 3.66
CA THR A 79 -8.72 -18.83 3.16
C THR A 79 -7.97 -18.00 2.13
N ASP A 80 -8.64 -17.74 1.01
CA ASP A 80 -8.08 -17.05 -0.15
C ASP A 80 -7.37 -15.73 0.22
N TRP A 81 -7.95 -14.95 1.12
CA TRP A 81 -7.37 -13.69 1.56
C TRP A 81 -6.03 -13.87 2.30
N TYR A 82 -5.89 -14.90 3.14
CA TYR A 82 -4.66 -15.18 3.89
C TYR A 82 -3.54 -15.58 2.93
N GLN A 83 -3.84 -16.47 1.97
CA GLN A 83 -2.88 -16.89 0.95
C GLN A 83 -2.43 -15.73 0.05
N ARG A 84 -3.34 -14.81 -0.30
CA ARG A 84 -3.00 -13.60 -1.05
C ARG A 84 -2.05 -12.69 -0.27
N LEU A 85 -2.27 -12.50 1.03
CA LEU A 85 -1.37 -11.71 1.88
C LEU A 85 0.02 -12.35 1.98
N VAL A 86 0.10 -13.67 2.19
CA VAL A 86 1.36 -14.43 2.15
C VAL A 86 2.06 -14.25 0.80
N HIS A 87 1.32 -14.27 -0.30
CA HIS A 87 1.89 -14.05 -1.63
C HIS A 87 2.41 -12.61 -1.80
N TYR A 88 1.70 -11.61 -1.29
CA TYR A 88 2.12 -10.21 -1.38
C TYR A 88 3.36 -9.91 -0.55
N CYS A 89 3.47 -10.44 0.67
CA CYS A 89 4.66 -10.20 1.50
C CYS A 89 5.91 -10.90 0.96
N ASN A 90 5.76 -12.02 0.24
CA ASN A 90 6.87 -12.73 -0.42
C ASN A 90 7.22 -12.16 -1.81
N GLY A 91 6.50 -11.13 -2.26
CA GLY A 91 6.60 -10.59 -3.61
C GLY A 91 5.74 -11.35 -4.62
N VAL A 92 5.05 -10.61 -5.48
CA VAL A 92 4.29 -11.18 -6.60
C VAL A 92 5.30 -11.60 -7.67
N GLY A 93 5.62 -12.88 -7.76
CA GLY A 93 6.39 -13.41 -8.89
C GLY A 93 5.69 -13.05 -10.20
N LEU A 94 6.44 -12.57 -11.21
CA LEU A 94 5.92 -12.31 -12.54
C LEU A 94 5.20 -13.58 -13.03
N ARG A 95 3.86 -13.57 -13.07
CA ARG A 95 3.13 -14.54 -13.89
C ARG A 95 3.61 -14.29 -15.32
N ARG A 96 4.45 -15.20 -15.85
CA ARG A 96 4.67 -15.24 -17.30
C ARG A 96 3.28 -15.35 -17.93
N PRO A 97 2.92 -14.46 -18.88
CA PRO A 97 1.72 -14.68 -19.67
C PRO A 97 1.84 -16.07 -20.31
N PRO A 98 0.73 -16.81 -20.44
CA PRO A 98 0.77 -18.10 -21.10
C PRO A 98 1.35 -17.89 -22.51
N ASP A 99 2.45 -18.58 -22.79
CA ASP A 99 3.12 -18.52 -24.09
C ASP A 99 2.07 -18.68 -25.19
N SER A 100 1.96 -17.69 -26.06
CA SER A 100 1.22 -17.80 -27.31
C SER A 100 1.83 -18.97 -28.08
N GLN A 101 1.08 -20.07 -28.16
CA GLN A 101 1.39 -21.17 -29.06
C GLN A 101 1.16 -20.67 -30.49
N ASP A 102 2.24 -20.45 -31.23
CA ASP A 102 2.28 -20.53 -32.70
C ASP A 102 2.65 -21.96 -33.12
#